data_AF-A0ABD0TU83-F1
#
_entry.id   AF-A0ABD0TU83-F1
#
_cell.length_a   1.000
_cell.length_b   1.000
_cell.length_c   1.000
_cell.angle_alpha   90.00
_cell.angle_beta   90.00
_cell.angle_gamma   90.00
#
_symmetry.space_group_name_H-M   'P 1'
#
loop_
_entity.id
_entity.type
_entity.pdbx_description
1 polymer ?
#
loop_
_entity_poly.entity_id
_entity_poly.type
_entity_poly.pdbx_seq_one_letter_code
_entity_poly.pdbx_strand_id
1 'polypeptide(L)'
;MLGNIQVFLLIAACSFTVILSLNLPATDQQRKSAEGIFIKVDGTQFVKDSQPFYINGLNAYWLMSRASEPTEKEKVSIALQQASLLGTNVVRTWAFSDADDYSPLQISPGFYNDKMFKGLDFVLSEAKKNGLFLIMSLVNNNEEFGGKKQYVEWARERGQPISSPDDFFTNDLAKKFYKHHIKTILTRNNSISGIQYRDDPTILAWELINEPRCNSDISGDTIQAWIEEMSAYVKTIDKNHLLEIGLEGFYGDYIVQRKQFNPGYDGVGTDFISNNLFLKLILQQSIFIRNNGSQALVQ
;
A
#
# COMPACT_ATOMS: atom_id res chain seq x y z
N MET A 1 74.38 -44.72 -5.06
CA MET A 1 73.44 -44.48 -3.95
C MET A 1 73.10 -43.00 -3.90
N LEU A 2 72.03 -42.59 -4.58
CA LEU A 2 71.49 -41.24 -4.54
C LEU A 2 69.96 -41.41 -4.48
N GLY A 3 69.36 -41.07 -3.33
CA GLY A 3 67.93 -41.15 -3.09
C GLY A 3 67.26 -39.87 -3.58
N ASN A 4 66.29 -40.01 -4.49
CA ASN A 4 65.53 -38.91 -5.07
C ASN A 4 64.23 -38.66 -4.30
N ILE A 5 63.98 -37.37 -4.11
CA ILE A 5 62.84 -36.70 -3.49
C ILE A 5 61.58 -36.94 -4.32
N GLN A 6 60.47 -37.34 -3.68
CA GLN A 6 59.13 -37.33 -4.28
C GLN A 6 58.28 -36.18 -3.71
N VAL A 7 57.75 -35.40 -4.64
CA VAL A 7 56.84 -34.26 -4.46
C VAL A 7 55.43 -34.77 -4.16
N PHE A 8 54.80 -34.27 -3.09
CA PHE A 8 53.36 -34.49 -2.84
C PHE A 8 52.54 -33.34 -3.45
N LEU A 9 51.63 -33.68 -4.37
CA LEU A 9 50.56 -32.80 -4.85
C LEU A 9 49.42 -32.75 -3.83
N LEU A 10 49.04 -31.56 -3.37
CA LEU A 10 47.76 -31.32 -2.68
C LEU A 10 46.65 -31.14 -3.73
N ILE A 11 45.61 -31.99 -3.67
CA ILE A 11 44.34 -31.75 -4.36
C ILE A 11 43.37 -31.17 -3.32
N ALA A 12 42.97 -29.91 -3.50
CA ALA A 12 41.92 -29.28 -2.73
C ALA A 12 40.54 -29.73 -3.25
N ALA A 13 39.77 -30.44 -2.43
CA ALA A 13 38.38 -30.78 -2.73
C ALA A 13 37.45 -29.65 -2.26
N CYS A 14 36.92 -28.87 -3.20
CA CYS A 14 35.82 -27.93 -2.94
C CYS A 14 34.50 -28.72 -2.86
N SER A 15 33.98 -28.93 -1.66
CA SER A 15 32.62 -29.45 -1.45
C SER A 15 31.59 -28.33 -1.63
N PHE A 16 30.83 -28.37 -2.73
CA PHE A 16 29.62 -27.57 -2.93
C PHE A 16 28.47 -28.18 -2.11
N THR A 17 28.07 -27.53 -1.03
CA THR A 17 26.86 -27.91 -0.27
C THR A 17 25.66 -27.20 -0.90
N VAL A 18 24.81 -27.94 -1.61
CA VAL A 18 23.50 -27.45 -2.06
C VAL A 18 22.56 -27.45 -0.85
N ILE A 19 22.24 -26.29 -0.31
CA ILE A 19 21.17 -26.16 0.69
C ILE A 19 19.84 -26.17 -0.07
N LEU A 20 19.17 -27.32 -0.12
CA LEU A 20 17.75 -27.38 -0.47
C LEU A 20 16.97 -26.71 0.66
N SER A 21 16.41 -25.54 0.40
CA SER A 21 15.42 -24.89 1.27
C SER A 21 14.10 -25.67 1.20
N LEU A 22 13.93 -26.64 2.09
CA LEU A 22 12.64 -27.26 2.35
C LEU A 22 11.73 -26.23 3.02
N ASN A 23 10.67 -25.81 2.32
CA ASN A 23 9.57 -25.02 2.89
C ASN A 23 8.79 -25.89 3.88
N LEU A 24 9.27 -25.98 5.13
CA LEU A 24 8.52 -26.57 6.23
C LEU A 24 7.44 -25.57 6.70
N PRO A 25 6.20 -26.02 6.95
CA PRO A 25 5.17 -25.15 7.48
C PRO A 25 5.54 -24.66 8.89
N ALA A 26 5.34 -23.36 9.13
CA ALA A 26 5.62 -22.73 10.41
C ALA A 26 4.89 -23.42 11.57
N THR A 27 5.60 -23.61 12.68
CA THR A 27 5.09 -24.23 13.91
C THR A 27 4.00 -23.36 14.55
N ASP A 28 3.12 -23.97 15.35
CA ASP A 28 1.98 -23.29 15.99
C ASP A 28 2.43 -22.15 16.94
N GLN A 29 3.67 -22.23 17.43
CA GLN A 29 4.31 -21.22 18.27
C GLN A 29 4.84 -20.02 17.45
N GLN A 30 5.28 -20.23 16.20
CA GLN A 30 5.60 -19.16 15.24
C GLN A 30 4.32 -18.46 14.73
N ARG A 31 3.22 -19.20 14.58
CA ARG A 31 1.90 -18.61 14.24
C ARG A 31 1.35 -17.75 15.38
N LYS A 32 1.40 -18.24 16.62
CA LYS A 32 1.03 -17.46 17.81
C LYS A 32 1.93 -16.24 18.03
N SER A 33 3.23 -16.32 17.70
CA SER A 33 4.10 -15.13 17.78
C SER A 33 3.77 -14.08 16.71
N ALA A 34 3.23 -14.47 15.55
CA ALA A 34 2.81 -13.53 14.51
C ALA A 34 1.45 -12.88 14.80
N GLU A 35 0.57 -13.55 15.56
CA GLU A 35 -0.81 -13.09 15.81
C GLU A 35 -0.94 -11.80 16.62
N GLY A 36 0.08 -11.41 17.41
CA GLY A 36 0.11 -10.17 18.20
C GLY A 36 0.83 -8.98 17.51
N ILE A 37 1.57 -9.24 16.43
CA ILE A 37 2.47 -8.24 15.85
C ILE A 37 1.70 -7.27 14.92
N PHE A 38 0.73 -7.77 14.16
CA PHE A 38 -0.11 -6.96 13.28
C PHE A 38 -1.33 -6.40 14.00
N ILE A 39 -1.70 -5.17 13.66
CA ILE A 39 -2.97 -4.57 14.08
C ILE A 39 -4.11 -5.31 13.39
N LYS A 40 -5.14 -5.66 14.15
CA LYS A 40 -6.35 -6.34 13.68
C LYS A 40 -7.58 -5.50 14.00
N VAL A 41 -8.74 -6.01 13.61
CA VAL A 41 -10.04 -5.48 14.01
C VAL A 41 -10.77 -6.53 14.83
N ASP A 42 -11.34 -6.09 15.95
CA ASP A 42 -12.30 -6.85 16.76
C ASP A 42 -13.61 -6.06 16.80
N GLY A 43 -14.64 -6.60 16.13
CA GLY A 43 -15.90 -5.88 15.91
C GLY A 43 -15.67 -4.55 15.16
N THR A 44 -15.88 -3.44 15.86
CA THR A 44 -15.70 -2.07 15.34
C THR A 44 -14.53 -1.36 16.01
N GLN A 45 -13.51 -2.09 16.48
CA GLN A 45 -12.36 -1.51 17.17
C GLN A 45 -11.06 -2.10 16.60
N PHE A 46 -10.07 -1.25 16.31
CA PHE A 46 -8.72 -1.75 16.05
C PHE A 46 -8.10 -2.28 17.33
N VAL A 47 -7.37 -3.40 17.23
CA VAL A 47 -6.71 -4.04 18.36
C VAL A 47 -5.26 -4.39 18.04
N LYS A 48 -4.37 -4.17 19.00
CA LYS A 48 -2.97 -4.60 18.96
C LYS A 48 -2.64 -5.28 20.29
N ASP A 49 -2.05 -6.46 20.26
CA ASP A 49 -1.77 -7.25 21.48
C ASP A 49 -3.00 -7.43 22.40
N SER A 50 -4.18 -7.62 21.80
CA SER A 50 -5.48 -7.71 22.48
C SER A 50 -5.91 -6.45 23.26
N GLN A 51 -5.27 -5.30 23.01
CA GLN A 51 -5.66 -4.01 23.56
C GLN A 51 -6.26 -3.12 22.47
N PRO A 52 -7.24 -2.26 22.82
CA PRO A 52 -7.75 -1.25 21.90
C PRO A 52 -6.61 -0.37 21.37
N PHE A 53 -6.57 -0.22 20.06
CA PHE A 53 -5.67 0.66 19.34
C PHE A 53 -6.47 1.83 18.77
N TYR A 54 -6.13 3.06 19.16
CA TYR A 54 -6.77 4.28 18.65
C TYR A 54 -5.80 5.02 17.75
N ILE A 55 -6.26 5.38 16.56
CA ILE A 55 -5.43 6.08 15.58
C ILE A 55 -5.35 7.56 15.94
N ASN A 56 -4.13 8.06 16.16
CA ASN A 56 -3.80 9.47 16.15
C ASN A 56 -2.79 9.69 15.02
N GLY A 57 -3.28 10.18 13.88
CA GLY A 57 -2.52 10.13 12.63
C GLY A 57 -2.31 11.46 11.94
N LEU A 58 -1.40 11.45 10.96
CA LEU A 58 -1.21 12.55 10.00
C LEU A 58 -1.05 12.03 8.56
N ASN A 59 -1.26 12.91 7.59
CA ASN A 59 -0.96 12.65 6.18
C ASN A 59 0.42 13.26 5.83
N ALA A 60 1.29 12.45 5.22
CA ALA A 60 2.59 12.88 4.71
C ALA A 60 2.89 12.16 3.40
N TYR A 61 2.18 12.54 2.34
CA TYR A 61 2.30 11.92 1.02
C TYR A 61 3.70 12.05 0.39
N TRP A 62 4.44 13.08 0.76
CA TRP A 62 5.73 13.46 0.18
C TRP A 62 6.93 12.62 0.67
N LEU A 63 6.74 11.74 1.66
CA LEU A 63 7.83 11.06 2.36
C LEU A 63 8.74 10.27 1.42
N MET A 64 8.17 9.48 0.51
CA MET A 64 8.92 8.66 -0.45
C MET A 64 9.83 9.52 -1.34
N SER A 65 9.27 10.58 -1.93
CA SER A 65 10.00 11.52 -2.81
C SER A 65 11.12 12.26 -2.07
N ARG A 66 10.89 12.71 -0.84
CA ARG A 66 11.96 13.34 -0.04
C ARG A 66 13.02 12.33 0.42
N ALA A 67 12.61 11.12 0.76
CA ALA A 67 13.53 10.06 1.17
C ALA A 67 14.44 9.57 0.03
N SER A 68 13.99 9.66 -1.22
CA SER A 68 14.81 9.29 -2.38
C SER A 68 15.92 10.31 -2.67
N GLU A 69 15.77 11.56 -2.23
CA GLU A 69 16.78 12.60 -2.43
C GLU A 69 17.78 12.66 -1.26
N PRO A 70 19.09 12.41 -1.47
CA PRO A 70 20.08 12.36 -0.38
C PRO A 70 20.13 13.61 0.49
N THR A 71 19.91 14.80 -0.10
CA THR A 71 19.94 16.09 0.61
C THR A 71 18.68 16.33 1.45
N GLU A 72 17.59 15.63 1.16
CA GLU A 72 16.30 15.80 1.83
C GLU A 72 15.98 14.63 2.76
N LYS A 73 16.66 13.50 2.60
CA LYS A 73 16.44 12.25 3.34
C LYS A 73 16.41 12.42 4.86
N GLU A 74 17.27 13.26 5.41
CA GLU A 74 17.30 13.53 6.86
C GLU A 74 16.03 14.24 7.36
N LYS A 75 15.37 15.04 6.51
CA LYS A 75 14.10 15.71 6.86
C LYS A 75 12.98 14.70 7.08
N VAL A 76 13.02 13.55 6.41
CA VAL A 76 12.07 12.44 6.64
C VAL A 76 12.28 11.84 8.04
N SER A 77 13.53 11.57 8.44
CA SER A 77 13.86 11.09 9.79
C SER A 77 13.34 12.06 10.85
N ILE A 78 13.63 13.36 10.69
CA ILE A 78 13.22 14.40 11.63
C ILE A 78 11.69 14.50 11.70
N ALA A 79 11.00 14.49 10.57
CA ALA A 79 9.54 14.60 10.54
C ALA A 79 8.86 13.42 11.24
N LEU A 80 9.30 12.18 10.98
CA LEU A 80 8.76 10.99 11.64
C LEU A 80 9.10 10.94 13.13
N GLN A 81 10.30 11.35 13.52
CA GLN A 81 10.67 11.49 14.92
C GLN A 81 9.80 12.52 15.63
N GLN A 82 9.59 13.71 15.05
CA GLN A 82 8.74 14.75 15.61
C GLN A 82 7.28 14.30 15.70
N ALA A 83 6.76 13.61 14.69
CA ALA A 83 5.40 13.06 14.72
C ALA A 83 5.22 12.12 15.91
N SER A 84 6.17 11.19 16.12
CA SER A 84 6.18 10.26 17.25
C SER A 84 6.26 10.98 18.60
N LEU A 85 7.14 11.98 18.73
CA LEU A 85 7.26 12.81 19.94
C LEU A 85 5.98 13.59 20.28
N LEU A 86 5.19 13.97 19.27
CA LEU A 86 3.90 14.65 19.43
C LEU A 86 2.72 13.67 19.63
N GLY A 87 3.01 12.37 19.77
CA GLY A 87 2.00 11.34 20.05
C GLY A 87 1.27 10.81 18.81
N THR A 88 1.75 11.12 17.60
CA THR A 88 1.26 10.45 16.38
C THR A 88 1.67 8.99 16.44
N ASN A 89 0.78 8.08 16.06
CA ASN A 89 1.07 6.66 15.96
C ASN A 89 0.85 6.08 14.55
N VAL A 90 0.16 6.78 13.66
CA VAL A 90 -0.06 6.35 12.27
C VAL A 90 0.27 7.49 11.29
N VAL A 91 0.98 7.17 10.21
CA VAL A 91 1.25 8.09 9.10
C VAL A 91 0.67 7.51 7.82
N ARG A 92 -0.23 8.24 7.18
CA ARG A 92 -0.70 7.91 5.83
C ARG A 92 0.22 8.53 4.78
N THR A 93 0.66 7.73 3.83
CA THR A 93 1.58 8.14 2.76
C THR A 93 1.25 7.43 1.44
N TRP A 94 1.93 7.82 0.36
CA TRP A 94 1.73 7.22 -0.95
C TRP A 94 2.83 6.23 -1.28
N ALA A 95 2.42 5.05 -1.75
CA ALA A 95 3.28 4.04 -2.34
C ALA A 95 3.21 4.05 -3.87
N PHE A 96 2.83 5.19 -4.45
CA PHE A 96 2.74 5.43 -5.88
C PHE A 96 3.39 6.76 -6.28
N SER A 97 3.81 6.82 -7.53
CA SER A 97 4.03 8.03 -8.35
C SER A 97 4.20 7.49 -9.77
N ASP A 98 3.21 7.73 -10.62
CA ASP A 98 3.05 7.10 -11.93
C ASP A 98 3.25 8.08 -13.10
N ALA A 99 3.21 9.39 -12.85
CA ALA A 99 3.28 10.43 -13.87
C ALA A 99 4.71 10.75 -14.32
N ASP A 100 4.81 11.46 -15.45
CA ASP A 100 6.04 12.08 -15.98
C ASP A 100 6.47 13.31 -15.13
N ASP A 101 6.49 13.16 -13.81
CA ASP A 101 7.17 14.09 -12.91
C ASP A 101 8.70 13.87 -12.98
N TYR A 102 9.49 14.71 -12.30
CA TYR A 102 10.95 14.68 -12.43
C TYR A 102 11.58 13.32 -12.02
N SER A 103 10.87 12.44 -11.30
CA SER A 103 11.35 11.11 -10.90
C SER A 103 10.18 10.20 -10.41
N PRO A 104 9.38 9.57 -11.29
CA PRO A 104 8.30 8.69 -10.86
C PRO A 104 8.81 7.45 -10.13
N LEU A 105 7.94 6.85 -9.32
CA LEU A 105 8.16 5.49 -8.82
C LEU A 105 7.94 4.47 -9.94
N GLN A 106 6.81 4.53 -10.64
CA GLN A 106 6.47 3.67 -11.75
C GLN A 106 6.60 4.46 -13.06
N ILE A 107 7.68 4.21 -13.79
CA ILE A 107 8.02 4.92 -15.03
C ILE A 107 7.06 4.51 -16.17
N SER A 108 6.73 3.22 -16.22
CA SER A 108 5.73 2.64 -17.12
C SER A 108 5.24 1.32 -16.54
N PRO A 109 4.19 0.67 -17.09
CA PRO A 109 3.65 -0.55 -16.51
C PRO A 109 4.71 -1.65 -16.33
N GLY A 110 5.04 -1.95 -15.07
CA GLY A 110 6.03 -2.97 -14.71
C GLY A 110 7.48 -2.50 -14.65
N PHE A 111 7.77 -1.23 -14.91
CA PHE A 111 9.12 -0.65 -14.84
C PHE A 111 9.17 0.43 -13.77
N TYR A 112 10.12 0.28 -12.84
CA TYR A 112 10.17 1.09 -11.63
C TYR A 112 11.53 1.75 -11.43
N ASN A 113 11.50 2.92 -10.80
CA ASN A 113 12.68 3.65 -10.37
C ASN A 113 13.18 3.10 -9.02
N ASP A 114 14.29 2.35 -9.05
CA ASP A 114 14.87 1.75 -7.83
C ASP A 114 15.31 2.80 -6.79
N LYS A 115 15.71 4.02 -7.22
CA LYS A 115 16.03 5.13 -6.30
C LYS A 115 14.81 5.54 -5.49
N MET A 116 13.66 5.69 -6.15
CA MET A 116 12.40 6.06 -5.50
C MET A 116 11.93 4.97 -4.54
N PHE A 117 12.09 3.71 -4.96
CA PHE A 117 11.76 2.53 -4.19
C PHE A 117 12.60 2.39 -2.91
N LYS A 118 13.91 2.69 -2.98
CA LYS A 118 14.79 2.80 -1.80
C LYS A 118 14.40 3.96 -0.88
N GLY A 119 13.80 5.01 -1.43
CA GLY A 119 13.16 6.07 -0.64
C GLY A 119 12.02 5.51 0.21
N LEU A 120 11.10 4.75 -0.39
CA LEU A 120 9.99 4.11 0.35
C LEU A 120 10.49 3.11 1.39
N ASP A 121 11.53 2.33 1.08
CA ASP A 121 12.16 1.40 2.03
C ASP A 121 12.68 2.13 3.29
N PHE A 122 13.27 3.30 3.08
CA PHE A 122 13.78 4.15 4.14
C PHE A 122 12.66 4.73 4.99
N VAL A 123 11.56 5.18 4.38
CA VAL A 123 10.37 5.66 5.10
C VAL A 123 9.83 4.56 6.02
N LEU A 124 9.68 3.33 5.52
CA LEU A 124 9.21 2.20 6.32
C LEU A 124 10.18 1.88 7.48
N SER A 125 11.48 1.94 7.22
CA SER A 125 12.51 1.68 8.25
C SER A 125 12.54 2.76 9.34
N GLU A 126 12.41 4.04 8.98
CA GLU A 126 12.35 5.13 9.96
C GLU A 126 11.01 5.14 10.72
N ALA A 127 9.89 4.78 10.07
CA ALA A 127 8.62 4.62 10.78
C ALA A 127 8.73 3.55 11.87
N LYS A 128 9.31 2.38 11.54
CA LYS A 128 9.58 1.29 12.49
C LYS A 128 10.43 1.75 13.67
N LYS A 129 11.52 2.46 13.39
CA LYS A 129 12.44 2.98 14.41
C LYS A 129 11.77 3.95 15.38
N ASN A 130 10.77 4.71 14.91
CA ASN A 130 10.02 5.67 15.72
C ASN A 130 8.70 5.11 16.29
N GLY A 131 8.45 3.80 16.14
CA GLY A 131 7.22 3.15 16.64
C GLY A 131 5.94 3.62 15.94
N LEU A 132 6.05 4.12 14.70
CA LEU A 132 4.93 4.56 13.88
C LEU A 132 4.47 3.44 12.96
N PHE A 133 3.16 3.41 12.68
CA PHE A 133 2.60 2.58 11.63
C PHE A 133 2.29 3.36 10.36
N LEU A 134 2.31 2.69 9.21
CA LEU A 134 2.03 3.31 7.92
C LEU A 134 0.71 2.81 7.30
N ILE A 135 -0.06 3.74 6.72
CA ILE A 135 -1.10 3.43 5.74
C ILE A 135 -0.55 3.81 4.37
N MET A 136 -0.51 2.87 3.44
CA MET A 136 0.08 3.05 2.12
C MET A 136 -0.98 3.01 1.03
N SER A 137 -1.27 4.18 0.43
CA SER A 137 -2.12 4.29 -0.75
C SER A 137 -1.40 3.81 -2.00
N LEU A 138 -2.10 3.03 -2.83
CA LEU A 138 -1.52 2.31 -3.96
C LEU A 138 -1.75 2.98 -5.32
N VAL A 139 -2.66 3.94 -5.42
CA VAL A 139 -2.84 4.79 -6.61
C VAL A 139 -3.66 6.04 -6.24
N ASN A 140 -3.62 7.07 -7.07
CA ASN A 140 -4.45 8.28 -6.90
C ASN A 140 -5.70 8.28 -7.80
N ASN A 141 -6.78 8.90 -7.36
CA ASN A 141 -7.87 9.31 -8.24
C ASN A 141 -7.53 10.57 -9.03
N ASN A 142 -6.83 11.51 -8.40
CA ASN A 142 -6.44 12.79 -9.00
C ASN A 142 -5.18 12.63 -9.87
N GLU A 143 -4.92 13.61 -10.73
CA GLU A 143 -3.80 13.56 -11.68
C GLU A 143 -2.43 13.84 -11.04
N GLU A 144 -2.43 14.38 -9.82
CA GLU A 144 -1.20 14.65 -9.07
C GLU A 144 -0.45 13.35 -8.81
N PHE A 145 0.83 13.32 -9.21
CA PHE A 145 1.70 12.14 -9.18
C PHE A 145 1.15 10.96 -10.02
N GLY A 146 0.31 11.23 -11.01
CA GLY A 146 -0.21 10.25 -11.96
C GLY A 146 -1.64 9.83 -11.65
N GLY A 147 -1.82 8.69 -11.00
CA GLY A 147 -3.14 8.17 -10.67
C GLY A 147 -3.88 7.52 -11.83
N LYS A 148 -5.19 7.30 -11.67
CA LYS A 148 -6.03 6.50 -12.57
C LYS A 148 -5.95 6.94 -14.04
N LYS A 149 -5.79 8.24 -14.28
CA LYS A 149 -5.62 8.81 -15.63
C LYS A 149 -4.40 8.22 -16.32
N GLN A 150 -3.26 8.17 -15.63
CA GLN A 150 -2.02 7.65 -16.22
C GLN A 150 -2.14 6.16 -16.61
N TYR A 151 -2.86 5.37 -15.81
CA TYR A 151 -3.11 3.97 -16.11
C TYR A 151 -3.95 3.77 -17.38
N VAL A 152 -4.96 4.62 -17.61
CA VAL A 152 -5.74 4.55 -18.85
C VAL A 152 -4.98 5.11 -20.04
N GLU A 153 -4.10 6.11 -19.86
CA GLU A 153 -3.19 6.56 -20.92
C GLU A 153 -2.24 5.45 -21.38
N TRP A 154 -1.62 4.73 -20.43
CA TRP A 154 -0.79 3.56 -20.76
C TRP A 154 -1.57 2.45 -21.48
N ALA A 155 -2.86 2.31 -21.18
CA ALA A 155 -3.73 1.37 -21.88
C ALA A 155 -4.04 1.87 -23.31
N ARG A 156 -4.33 3.17 -23.48
CA ARG A 156 -4.58 3.83 -24.77
C ARG A 156 -3.38 3.72 -25.71
N GLU A 157 -2.17 3.94 -25.21
CA GLU A 157 -0.92 3.77 -25.97
C GLU A 157 -0.74 2.34 -26.51
N ARG A 158 -1.40 1.37 -25.88
CA ARG A 158 -1.43 -0.05 -26.29
C ARG A 158 -2.69 -0.43 -27.06
N GLY A 159 -3.37 0.57 -27.63
CA GLY A 159 -4.52 0.41 -28.52
C GLY A 159 -5.86 0.15 -27.82
N GLN A 160 -5.97 0.34 -26.52
CA GLN A 160 -7.26 0.22 -25.82
C GLN A 160 -8.17 1.42 -26.12
N PRO A 161 -9.47 1.19 -26.35
CA PRO A 161 -10.43 2.28 -26.46
C PRO A 161 -10.67 2.89 -25.07
N ILE A 162 -10.21 4.12 -24.87
CA ILE A 162 -10.36 4.86 -23.62
C ILE A 162 -11.08 6.17 -23.88
N SER A 163 -12.23 6.33 -23.25
CA SER A 163 -13.15 7.47 -23.33
C SER A 163 -13.09 8.38 -22.11
N SER A 164 -12.69 7.86 -20.94
CA SER A 164 -12.69 8.57 -19.67
C SER A 164 -11.58 8.05 -18.74
N PRO A 165 -11.05 8.88 -17.81
CA PRO A 165 -10.25 8.39 -16.69
C PRO A 165 -10.94 7.32 -15.84
N ASP A 166 -12.28 7.30 -15.82
CA ASP A 166 -13.06 6.28 -15.09
C ASP A 166 -12.99 4.90 -15.74
N ASP A 167 -12.53 4.79 -17.00
CA ASP A 167 -12.24 3.50 -17.64
C ASP A 167 -11.14 2.73 -16.89
N PHE A 168 -10.44 3.36 -15.95
CA PHE A 168 -9.57 2.68 -15.00
C PHE A 168 -10.29 1.58 -14.21
N PHE A 169 -11.57 1.79 -13.87
CA PHE A 169 -12.35 0.86 -13.09
C PHE A 169 -12.86 -0.34 -13.92
N THR A 170 -12.92 -0.23 -15.24
CA THR A 170 -13.56 -1.22 -16.12
C THR A 170 -12.62 -1.83 -17.15
N ASN A 171 -11.64 -1.08 -17.67
CA ASN A 171 -10.71 -1.55 -18.69
C ASN A 171 -9.76 -2.62 -18.15
N ASP A 172 -9.80 -3.81 -18.75
CA ASP A 172 -9.03 -4.97 -18.30
C ASP A 172 -7.51 -4.75 -18.31
N LEU A 173 -6.99 -3.97 -19.27
CA LEU A 173 -5.56 -3.71 -19.35
C LEU A 173 -5.11 -2.72 -18.26
N ALA A 174 -5.90 -1.67 -17.99
CA ALA A 174 -5.65 -0.75 -16.89
C ALA A 174 -5.70 -1.48 -15.53
N LYS A 175 -6.74 -2.30 -15.29
CA LYS A 175 -6.83 -3.17 -14.11
C LYS A 175 -5.66 -4.13 -13.99
N LYS A 176 -5.19 -4.70 -15.10
CA LYS A 176 -4.00 -5.58 -15.11
C LYS A 176 -2.72 -4.85 -14.72
N PHE A 177 -2.52 -3.62 -15.19
CA PHE A 177 -1.39 -2.80 -14.77
C PHE A 177 -1.44 -2.50 -13.27
N TYR A 178 -2.61 -2.12 -12.76
CA TYR A 178 -2.78 -1.84 -11.33
C TYR A 178 -2.57 -3.08 -10.46
N LYS A 179 -3.10 -4.25 -10.86
CA LYS A 179 -2.80 -5.54 -10.19
C LYS A 179 -1.31 -5.90 -10.21
N HIS A 180 -0.60 -5.53 -11.27
CA HIS A 180 0.85 -5.69 -11.32
C HIS A 180 1.54 -4.75 -10.32
N HIS A 181 1.10 -3.49 -10.23
CA HIS A 181 1.58 -2.53 -9.23
C HIS A 181 1.38 -3.02 -7.80
N ILE A 182 0.15 -3.43 -7.44
CA ILE A 182 -0.16 -4.04 -6.13
C ILE A 182 0.83 -5.15 -5.81
N LYS A 183 1.02 -6.10 -6.73
CA LYS A 183 1.92 -7.23 -6.51
C LYS A 183 3.36 -6.77 -6.27
N THR A 184 3.84 -5.82 -7.05
CA THR A 184 5.19 -5.30 -6.91
C THR A 184 5.40 -4.63 -5.56
N ILE A 185 4.49 -3.76 -5.11
CA ILE A 185 4.58 -3.10 -3.80
C ILE A 185 4.54 -4.14 -2.67
N LEU A 186 3.51 -4.99 -2.63
CA LEU A 186 3.29 -5.92 -1.51
C LEU A 186 4.41 -6.97 -1.39
N THR A 187 5.00 -7.39 -2.51
CA THR A 187 6.08 -8.41 -2.51
C THR A 187 7.49 -7.83 -2.55
N ARG A 188 7.63 -6.50 -2.47
CA ARG A 188 8.93 -5.84 -2.42
C ARG A 188 9.70 -6.27 -1.17
N ASN A 189 10.93 -6.72 -1.37
CA ASN A 189 11.90 -6.87 -0.28
C ASN A 189 12.45 -5.48 0.06
N ASN A 190 12.23 -5.02 1.29
CA ASN A 190 12.83 -3.79 1.77
C ASN A 190 14.36 -3.92 1.76
N SER A 191 15.04 -3.01 1.06
CA SER A 191 16.51 -3.06 0.89
C SER A 191 17.31 -2.79 2.17
N ILE A 192 16.67 -2.29 3.24
CA ILE A 192 17.28 -1.99 4.53
C ILE A 192 16.98 -3.10 5.53
N SER A 193 15.71 -3.49 5.70
CA SER A 193 15.32 -4.51 6.69
C SER A 193 15.40 -5.95 6.17
N GLY A 194 15.39 -6.14 4.85
CA GLY A 194 15.32 -7.45 4.19
C GLY A 194 13.93 -8.12 4.26
N ILE A 195 12.94 -7.46 4.86
CA ILE A 195 11.58 -8.00 5.05
C ILE A 195 10.71 -7.63 3.83
N GLN A 196 9.86 -8.56 3.38
CA GLN A 196 8.85 -8.24 2.38
C GLN A 196 7.79 -7.30 2.97
N TYR A 197 7.31 -6.32 2.20
CA TYR A 197 6.34 -5.36 2.71
C TYR A 197 5.08 -6.04 3.28
N ARG A 198 4.54 -7.07 2.63
CA ARG A 198 3.42 -7.88 3.14
C ARG A 198 3.67 -8.61 4.48
N ASP A 199 4.92 -8.71 4.90
CA ASP A 199 5.35 -9.36 6.14
C ASP A 199 5.89 -8.34 7.18
N ASP A 200 5.90 -7.03 6.88
CA ASP A 200 6.40 -6.00 7.79
C ASP A 200 5.25 -5.35 8.60
N PRO A 201 5.14 -5.63 9.91
CA PRO A 201 4.05 -5.15 10.76
C PRO A 201 4.07 -3.64 11.03
N THR A 202 5.09 -2.93 10.53
CA THR A 202 5.12 -1.46 10.54
C THR A 202 4.05 -0.90 9.59
N ILE A 203 3.61 -1.68 8.60
CA ILE A 203 2.44 -1.31 7.78
C ILE A 203 1.18 -1.69 8.59
N LEU A 204 0.24 -0.76 8.72
CA LEU A 204 -1.07 -0.99 9.34
C LEU A 204 -2.07 -1.46 8.29
N ALA A 205 -2.18 -0.72 7.19
CA ALA A 205 -3.12 -1.01 6.12
C ALA A 205 -2.55 -0.66 4.74
N TRP A 206 -3.02 -1.40 3.75
CA TRP A 206 -3.04 -0.96 2.37
C TRP A 206 -4.29 -0.12 2.11
N GLU A 207 -4.17 0.93 1.32
CA GLU A 207 -5.31 1.69 0.80
C GLU A 207 -5.36 1.50 -0.72
N LEU A 208 -6.52 1.05 -1.24
CA LEU A 208 -6.67 0.76 -2.67
C LEU A 208 -6.36 2.00 -3.51
N ILE A 209 -7.01 3.12 -3.22
CA ILE A 209 -6.92 4.32 -4.06
C ILE A 209 -7.24 5.55 -3.22
N ASN A 210 -6.43 6.61 -3.33
CA ASN A 210 -6.73 7.89 -2.71
C ASN A 210 -7.97 8.53 -3.37
N GLU A 211 -9.03 8.75 -2.58
CA GLU A 211 -10.21 9.55 -2.94
C GLU A 211 -10.89 9.11 -4.25
N PRO A 212 -11.27 7.83 -4.40
CA PRO A 212 -11.80 7.35 -5.67
C PRO A 212 -13.16 7.98 -5.98
N ARG A 213 -13.34 8.39 -7.23
CA ARG A 213 -14.60 8.92 -7.77
C ARG A 213 -14.85 8.32 -9.15
N CYS A 214 -16.10 8.01 -9.46
CA CYS A 214 -16.54 7.45 -10.74
C CYS A 214 -17.68 8.30 -11.33
N ASN A 215 -17.36 9.44 -11.93
CA ASN A 215 -18.37 10.39 -12.40
C ASN A 215 -19.20 9.87 -13.59
N SER A 216 -18.65 8.90 -14.33
CA SER A 216 -19.35 8.20 -15.42
C SER A 216 -20.45 7.25 -14.93
N ASP A 217 -20.42 6.83 -13.67
CA ASP A 217 -21.44 5.98 -13.05
C ASP A 217 -21.76 6.45 -11.62
N ILE A 218 -22.75 7.33 -11.52
CA ILE A 218 -23.18 7.92 -10.24
C ILE A 218 -23.85 6.91 -9.29
N SER A 219 -24.24 5.72 -9.77
CA SER A 219 -24.85 4.69 -8.92
C SER A 219 -23.88 4.12 -7.89
N GLY A 220 -22.58 4.11 -8.22
CA GLY A 220 -21.54 3.46 -7.44
C GLY A 220 -21.34 1.98 -7.76
N ASP A 221 -22.09 1.40 -8.71
CA ASP A 221 -21.97 -0.02 -9.06
C ASP A 221 -20.62 -0.35 -9.71
N THR A 222 -20.15 0.51 -10.61
CA THR A 222 -18.85 0.34 -11.28
C THR A 222 -17.71 0.31 -10.26
N ILE A 223 -17.72 1.25 -9.31
CA ILE A 223 -16.67 1.29 -8.29
C ILE A 223 -16.80 0.14 -7.30
N GLN A 224 -18.04 -0.28 -6.97
CA GLN A 224 -18.30 -1.44 -6.12
C GLN A 224 -17.67 -2.71 -6.71
N ALA A 225 -17.93 -2.99 -8.00
CA ALA A 225 -17.37 -4.16 -8.68
C ALA A 225 -15.83 -4.12 -8.70
N TRP A 226 -15.24 -2.94 -8.94
CA TRP A 226 -13.80 -2.77 -8.90
C TRP A 226 -13.22 -2.96 -7.49
N ILE A 227 -13.87 -2.43 -6.45
CA ILE A 227 -13.46 -2.60 -5.05
C ILE A 227 -13.45 -4.08 -4.70
N GLU A 228 -14.49 -4.84 -5.05
CA GLU A 228 -14.57 -6.29 -4.79
C GLU A 228 -13.44 -7.05 -5.48
N GLU A 229 -13.19 -6.74 -6.76
CA GLU A 229 -12.14 -7.38 -7.56
C GLU A 229 -10.74 -7.11 -7.00
N MET A 230 -10.41 -5.84 -6.72
CA MET A 230 -9.07 -5.47 -6.24
C MET A 230 -8.83 -5.88 -4.80
N SER A 231 -9.86 -5.79 -3.95
CA SER A 231 -9.82 -6.28 -2.58
C SER A 231 -9.49 -7.76 -2.51
N ALA A 232 -10.22 -8.58 -3.27
CA ALA A 232 -9.97 -10.01 -3.34
C ALA A 232 -8.55 -10.29 -3.82
N TYR A 233 -8.08 -9.58 -4.86
CA TYR A 233 -6.74 -9.75 -5.40
C TYR A 233 -5.63 -9.41 -4.39
N VAL A 234 -5.72 -8.28 -3.68
CA VAL A 234 -4.79 -7.92 -2.59
C VAL A 234 -4.72 -9.04 -1.55
N LYS A 235 -5.86 -9.56 -1.12
CA LYS A 235 -5.93 -10.63 -0.11
C LYS A 235 -5.43 -12.00 -0.58
N THR A 236 -5.26 -12.21 -1.90
CA THR A 236 -4.54 -13.39 -2.39
C THR A 236 -3.02 -13.31 -2.17
N ILE A 237 -2.49 -12.10 -2.03
CA ILE A 237 -1.04 -11.81 -1.90
C ILE A 237 -0.67 -11.61 -0.42
N ASP A 238 -1.51 -10.88 0.31
CA ASP A 238 -1.29 -10.46 1.69
C ASP A 238 -2.53 -10.76 2.56
N LYS A 239 -2.34 -11.63 3.55
CA LYS A 239 -3.37 -12.05 4.51
C LYS A 239 -3.15 -11.44 5.91
N ASN A 240 -2.08 -10.67 6.09
CA ASN A 240 -1.65 -10.12 7.37
C ASN A 240 -2.24 -8.73 7.61
N HIS A 241 -2.10 -7.84 6.63
CA HIS A 241 -2.44 -6.43 6.78
C HIS A 241 -3.92 -6.14 6.67
N LEU A 242 -4.35 -5.04 7.30
CA LEU A 242 -5.64 -4.44 7.02
C LEU A 242 -5.66 -3.89 5.58
N LEU A 243 -6.85 -3.69 5.05
CA LEU A 243 -7.06 -3.11 3.74
C LEU A 243 -8.23 -2.14 3.86
N GLU A 244 -8.14 -1.01 3.19
CA GLU A 244 -9.21 -0.03 3.13
C GLU A 244 -9.28 0.60 1.73
N ILE A 245 -10.37 1.28 1.43
CA ILE A 245 -10.68 1.70 0.05
C ILE A 245 -10.01 3.03 -0.29
N GLY A 246 -9.98 3.98 0.65
CA GLY A 246 -9.55 5.37 0.50
C GLY A 246 -10.69 6.35 0.19
N LEU A 247 -11.93 6.00 0.56
CA LEU A 247 -13.11 6.84 0.34
C LEU A 247 -13.08 8.13 1.16
N GLU A 248 -13.53 9.22 0.54
CA GLU A 248 -13.77 10.50 1.22
C GLU A 248 -15.00 10.47 2.15
N GLY A 249 -15.88 9.48 1.98
CA GLY A 249 -17.05 9.28 2.83
C GLY A 249 -18.38 9.78 2.28
N PHE A 250 -18.47 10.09 0.98
CA PHE A 250 -19.71 10.55 0.38
C PHE A 250 -20.79 9.46 0.36
N TYR A 251 -22.01 9.84 0.73
CA TYR A 251 -23.18 8.99 0.59
C TYR A 251 -23.73 9.07 -0.85
N GLY A 252 -24.15 7.93 -1.38
CA GLY A 252 -24.84 7.81 -2.66
C GLY A 252 -26.32 7.51 -2.45
N ASP A 253 -26.91 6.84 -3.43
CA ASP A 253 -28.35 6.60 -3.46
C ASP A 253 -28.79 5.38 -2.63
N TYR A 254 -27.87 4.64 -1.98
CA TYR A 254 -28.22 3.51 -1.12
C TYR A 254 -29.07 3.95 0.09
N ILE A 255 -28.70 5.08 0.72
CA ILE A 255 -29.55 5.79 1.68
C ILE A 255 -29.61 7.27 1.28
N VAL A 256 -30.53 7.60 0.37
CA VAL A 256 -30.70 8.95 -0.21
C VAL A 256 -30.76 10.05 0.85
N GLN A 257 -31.39 9.81 2.00
CA GLN A 257 -31.52 10.80 3.06
C GLN A 257 -30.15 11.21 3.64
N ARG A 258 -29.10 10.39 3.53
CA ARG A 258 -27.77 10.74 4.03
C ARG A 258 -26.99 11.65 3.10
N LYS A 259 -27.39 11.81 1.84
CA LYS A 259 -26.73 12.74 0.89
C LYS A 259 -26.75 14.19 1.39
N GLN A 260 -27.73 14.57 2.23
CA GLN A 260 -27.78 15.89 2.86
C GLN A 260 -26.55 16.20 3.75
N PHE A 261 -25.80 15.18 4.17
CA PHE A 261 -24.58 15.32 4.96
C PHE A 261 -23.31 15.39 4.09
N ASN A 262 -23.41 15.21 2.78
CA ASN A 262 -22.27 15.43 1.89
C ASN A 262 -21.91 16.93 1.88
N PRO A 263 -20.63 17.31 1.89
CA PRO A 263 -20.19 18.71 1.91
C PRO A 263 -20.35 19.38 0.52
N GLY A 264 -21.58 19.51 0.04
CA GLY A 264 -21.92 20.24 -1.19
C GLY A 264 -21.70 19.49 -2.51
N TYR A 265 -21.39 18.19 -2.45
CA TYR A 265 -21.23 17.34 -3.63
C TYR A 265 -22.43 16.41 -3.82
N ASP A 266 -23.08 16.52 -4.98
CA ASP A 266 -24.10 15.57 -5.42
C ASP A 266 -23.48 14.55 -6.37
N GLY A 267 -23.30 13.31 -5.89
CA GLY A 267 -22.97 12.16 -6.71
C GLY A 267 -21.56 12.20 -7.31
N VAL A 268 -20.61 11.53 -6.65
CA VAL A 268 -19.24 11.33 -7.18
C VAL A 268 -18.99 9.88 -7.63
N GLY A 269 -20.05 9.10 -7.81
CA GLY A 269 -19.97 7.67 -8.14
C GLY A 269 -19.39 6.79 -7.05
N THR A 270 -19.56 7.20 -5.80
CA THR A 270 -19.30 6.38 -4.60
C THR A 270 -20.50 6.44 -3.67
N ASP A 271 -20.65 5.40 -2.87
CA ASP A 271 -21.61 5.34 -1.76
C ASP A 271 -20.93 4.70 -0.55
N PHE A 272 -20.65 5.53 0.45
CA PHE A 272 -19.95 5.12 1.66
C PHE A 272 -20.54 3.88 2.33
N ILE A 273 -21.87 3.71 2.31
CA ILE A 273 -22.50 2.59 2.98
C ILE A 273 -22.35 1.34 2.13
N SER A 274 -22.84 1.34 0.88
CA SER A 274 -22.81 0.13 0.06
C SER A 274 -21.37 -0.32 -0.22
N ASN A 275 -20.46 0.62 -0.45
CA ASN A 275 -19.03 0.33 -0.66
C ASN A 275 -18.34 -0.32 0.54
N ASN A 276 -18.82 -0.07 1.76
CA ASN A 276 -18.28 -0.70 2.96
C ASN A 276 -19.12 -1.90 3.47
N LEU A 277 -20.37 -2.10 3.01
CA LEU A 277 -21.26 -3.17 3.49
C LEU A 277 -20.89 -4.57 2.96
N PHE A 278 -20.41 -4.66 1.71
CA PHE A 278 -20.12 -5.94 1.06
C PHE A 278 -18.79 -6.58 1.49
N LEU A 279 -17.98 -5.82 2.23
CA LEU A 279 -16.64 -6.20 2.65
C LEU A 279 -16.63 -7.12 3.88
N LYS A 280 -17.28 -8.29 3.81
CA LYS A 280 -17.11 -9.35 4.84
C LYS A 280 -15.67 -9.88 4.94
N LEU A 281 -14.84 -9.63 3.92
CA LEU A 281 -13.43 -10.04 3.85
C LEU A 281 -12.44 -8.94 4.30
N ILE A 282 -12.93 -7.72 4.54
CA ILE A 282 -12.13 -6.58 4.95
C ILE A 282 -12.82 -5.97 6.17
N LEU A 283 -12.27 -6.22 7.34
CA LEU A 283 -12.87 -5.79 8.59
C LEU A 283 -12.92 -4.25 8.63
N GLN A 284 -14.15 -3.75 8.74
CA GLN A 284 -14.55 -2.36 8.66
C GLN A 284 -13.87 -1.47 9.71
N GLN A 285 -13.09 -0.52 9.22
CA GLN A 285 -13.14 0.88 9.65
C GLN A 285 -12.45 1.71 8.57
N SER A 286 -13.17 2.65 7.96
CA SER A 286 -12.54 3.67 7.13
C SER A 286 -11.64 4.50 8.03
N ILE A 287 -10.33 4.48 7.79
CA ILE A 287 -9.38 5.23 8.60
C ILE A 287 -9.33 6.65 8.05
N PHE A 288 -10.12 7.54 8.65
CA PHE A 288 -10.01 8.97 8.37
C PHE A 288 -8.85 9.58 9.14
N ILE A 289 -7.69 9.69 8.48
CA ILE A 289 -6.65 10.59 8.95
C ILE A 289 -6.96 11.97 8.39
N ARG A 290 -7.30 12.94 9.26
CA ARG A 290 -7.65 14.30 8.84
C ARG A 290 -6.54 14.87 7.96
N ASN A 291 -6.89 15.23 6.73
CA ASN A 291 -6.13 16.21 5.96
C ASN A 291 -6.43 17.58 6.59
N ASN A 292 -5.39 18.38 6.86
CA ASN A 292 -5.57 19.81 7.14
C ASN A 292 -6.10 20.47 5.86
N GLY A 293 -7.41 20.38 5.60
CA GLY A 293 -8.02 20.95 4.40
C GLY A 293 -9.45 20.50 4.07
N SER A 294 -9.90 19.32 4.51
CA SER A 294 -11.26 18.84 4.19
C SER A 294 -11.97 18.29 5.43
N GLN A 295 -13.14 18.88 5.73
CA GLN A 295 -14.03 18.44 6.79
C GLN A 295 -14.69 17.12 6.37
N ALA A 296 -14.32 16.02 7.02
CA ALA A 296 -15.13 14.80 7.01
C ALA A 296 -15.53 14.47 8.45
N LEU A 297 -16.85 14.32 8.63
CA LEU A 297 -17.54 14.10 9.90
C LEU A 297 -17.22 12.72 10.49
N VAL A 298 -16.98 12.70 11.79
CA VAL A 298 -17.04 11.49 12.64
C VAL A 298 -18.48 11.31 13.08
N GLN A 299 -19.11 10.19 12.72
CA GLN A 299 -20.19 9.54 13.50
C GLN A 299 -20.06 8.03 13.40
#